data_AF-A0A8T5HE93-F1
#
_entry.id   AF-A0A8T5HE93-F1
#
_cell.length_a   1.000
_cell.length_b   1.000
_cell.length_c   1.000
_cell.angle_alpha   90.00
_cell.angle_beta   90.00
_cell.angle_gamma   90.00
#
_symmetry.space_group_name_H-M   'P 1'
#
loop_
_entity.id
_entity.type
_entity.pdbx_description
1 polymer ?
#
loop_
_entity_poly.entity_id
_entity_poly.type
_entity_poly.pdbx_seq_one_letter_code
_entity_poly.pdbx_strand_id
1 'polypeptide(L)'
;MKYLVNERKYSLFLISILGSIIILSIPLIFNHLLHQSHLLHIVIHQIGFVLAAFMFFLALISYSKTKITRMLFSSAAFGILACGQSAYMYTKIDNHSPENMFSGGEILDISILIMTALFAIGVFYKR
;
A
#
# COMPACT_ATOMS: atom_id res chain seq x y z
N MET A 1 2.60 27.02 -26.92
CA MET A 1 2.72 25.56 -26.66
C MET A 1 3.24 25.33 -25.23
N LYS A 2 2.41 25.59 -24.21
CA LYS A 2 2.81 25.51 -22.78
C LYS A 2 1.99 24.49 -21.95
N TYR A 3 0.97 23.88 -22.54
CA TYR A 3 0.02 23.01 -21.83
C TYR A 3 0.42 21.52 -21.81
N LEU A 4 1.27 21.05 -22.73
CA LEU A 4 1.59 19.62 -22.86
C LEU A 4 2.64 19.10 -21.85
N VAL A 5 3.46 19.99 -21.27
CA VAL A 5 4.55 19.57 -20.37
C VAL A 5 4.04 19.19 -18.97
N ASN A 6 2.89 19.73 -18.55
CA ASN A 6 2.33 19.47 -17.23
C ASN A 6 1.64 18.08 -17.18
N GLU A 7 0.80 17.77 -18.18
CA GLU A 7 0.13 16.46 -18.36
C GLU A 7 1.09 15.28 -18.28
N ARG A 8 2.27 15.40 -18.90
CA ARG A 8 3.28 14.33 -18.96
C ARG A 8 3.88 13.98 -17.59
N LYS A 9 4.00 14.94 -16.68
CA LYS A 9 4.50 14.70 -15.30
C LYS A 9 3.48 13.97 -14.43
N TYR A 10 2.19 14.28 -14.57
CA TYR A 10 1.12 13.55 -13.89
C TYR A 10 0.97 12.13 -14.47
N SER A 11 1.16 11.97 -15.78
CA SER A 11 1.17 10.66 -16.46
C SER A 11 2.32 9.77 -15.96
N LEU A 12 3.56 10.27 -15.89
CA LEU A 12 4.69 9.51 -15.37
C LEU A 12 4.53 9.16 -13.88
N PHE A 13 3.92 10.06 -13.09
CA PHE A 13 3.61 9.80 -11.68
C PHE A 13 2.59 8.66 -11.52
N LEU A 14 1.49 8.71 -12.27
CA LEU A 14 0.48 7.65 -12.31
C LEU A 14 1.05 6.32 -12.82
N ILE A 15 1.91 6.36 -13.84
CA ILE A 15 2.58 5.17 -14.38
C ILE A 15 3.57 4.58 -13.38
N SER A 16 4.30 5.41 -12.62
CA SER A 16 5.21 4.93 -11.58
C SER A 16 4.45 4.28 -10.43
N ILE A 17 3.30 4.84 -10.05
CA ILE A 17 2.39 4.24 -9.07
C ILE A 17 1.85 2.92 -9.59
N LEU A 18 1.25 2.92 -10.78
CA LEU A 18 0.64 1.74 -11.38
C LEU A 18 1.67 0.64 -11.63
N GLY A 19 2.87 1.01 -12.07
CA GLY A 19 4.00 0.11 -12.25
C GLY A 19 4.46 -0.50 -10.92
N SER A 20 4.53 0.29 -9.84
CA SER A 20 4.86 -0.24 -8.51
C SER A 20 3.79 -1.21 -8.01
N ILE A 21 2.51 -0.91 -8.21
CA ILE A 21 1.38 -1.81 -7.89
C ILE A 21 1.51 -3.13 -8.65
N ILE A 22 1.81 -3.07 -9.96
CA ILE A 22 1.94 -4.26 -10.81
C ILE A 22 3.17 -5.09 -10.41
N ILE A 23 4.34 -4.46 -10.27
CA ILE A 23 5.60 -5.14 -9.92
C ILE A 23 5.47 -5.84 -8.57
N LEU A 24 4.83 -5.19 -7.59
CA LEU A 24 4.63 -5.77 -6.26
C LEU A 24 3.52 -6.83 -6.23
N SER A 25 2.61 -6.85 -7.21
CA SER A 25 1.58 -7.88 -7.35
C SER A 25 2.08 -9.17 -8.03
N ILE A 26 3.17 -9.12 -8.80
CA ILE A 26 3.71 -10.28 -9.54
C ILE A 26 4.19 -11.42 -8.61
N PRO A 27 5.02 -11.18 -7.57
CA PRO A 27 5.43 -12.23 -6.62
C PRO A 27 4.23 -12.90 -5.92
N LEU A 28 3.10 -12.20 -5.91
CA LEU A 28 1.95 -12.44 -5.07
C LEU A 28 0.91 -13.33 -5.73
N ILE A 29 0.70 -13.17 -7.04
CA ILE A 29 -0.15 -14.08 -7.83
C ILE A 29 0.56 -15.43 -8.01
N PHE A 30 1.89 -15.41 -8.17
CA PHE A 30 2.65 -16.61 -8.51
C PHE A 30 2.66 -17.65 -7.39
N ASN A 31 2.82 -17.23 -6.13
CA ASN A 31 2.87 -18.16 -4.99
C ASN A 31 1.47 -18.71 -4.61
N HIS A 32 0.40 -18.04 -5.02
CA HIS A 32 -0.97 -18.34 -4.59
C HIS A 32 -1.82 -19.17 -5.55
N LEU A 33 -1.44 -19.29 -6.82
CA LEU A 33 -2.10 -20.25 -7.74
C LEU A 33 -1.92 -21.71 -7.30
N LEU A 34 -0.98 -22.00 -6.39
CA LEU A 34 -0.60 -23.35 -6.01
C LEU A 34 -1.22 -23.84 -4.70
N HIS A 35 -1.75 -22.98 -3.82
CA HIS A 35 -2.34 -23.39 -2.52
C HIS A 35 -3.55 -22.52 -2.11
N GLN A 36 -4.74 -23.12 -2.04
CA GLN A 36 -6.03 -22.41 -1.87
C GLN A 36 -6.44 -22.10 -0.41
N SER A 37 -5.83 -22.71 0.60
CA SER A 37 -6.34 -22.66 1.99
C SER A 37 -5.99 -21.40 2.80
N HIS A 38 -5.15 -20.50 2.29
CA HIS A 38 -4.66 -19.31 3.04
C HIS A 38 -4.87 -17.97 2.33
N LEU A 39 -5.64 -17.94 1.23
CA LEU A 39 -5.72 -16.80 0.32
C LEU A 39 -6.23 -15.52 0.99
N LEU A 40 -7.26 -15.60 1.84
CA LEU A 40 -7.94 -14.41 2.36
C LEU A 40 -7.05 -13.55 3.24
N HIS A 41 -6.23 -14.19 4.07
CA HIS A 41 -5.35 -13.54 5.02
C HIS A 41 -4.24 -12.74 4.31
N ILE A 42 -3.51 -13.42 3.42
CA ILE A 42 -2.40 -12.81 2.67
C ILE A 42 -2.91 -11.72 1.72
N VAL A 43 -4.12 -11.86 1.17
CA VAL A 43 -4.74 -10.82 0.32
C VAL A 43 -5.04 -9.55 1.11
N ILE A 44 -5.48 -9.64 2.36
CA ILE A 44 -5.72 -8.45 3.21
C ILE A 44 -4.42 -7.66 3.40
N HIS A 45 -3.33 -8.37 3.69
CA HIS A 45 -2.01 -7.78 3.90
C HIS A 45 -1.43 -7.19 2.62
N GLN A 46 -1.69 -7.83 1.48
CA GLN A 46 -1.35 -7.30 0.17
C GLN A 46 -2.05 -5.98 -0.12
N ILE A 47 -3.38 -5.90 0.09
CA ILE A 47 -4.14 -4.68 -0.16
C ILE A 47 -3.64 -3.58 0.79
N GLY A 48 -3.37 -3.91 2.05
CA GLY A 48 -2.79 -3.00 3.03
C GLY A 48 -1.43 -2.46 2.60
N PHE A 49 -0.55 -3.34 2.13
CA PHE A 49 0.76 -2.97 1.60
C PHE A 49 0.67 -2.03 0.39
N VAL A 50 -0.14 -2.38 -0.60
CA VAL A 50 -0.32 -1.57 -1.82
C VAL A 50 -0.86 -0.19 -1.47
N LEU A 51 -1.87 -0.12 -0.60
CA LEU A 51 -2.48 1.14 -0.19
C LEU A 51 -1.49 2.01 0.61
N ALA A 52 -0.74 1.41 1.54
CA ALA A 52 0.29 2.09 2.31
C ALA A 52 1.43 2.63 1.42
N ALA A 53 1.94 1.82 0.49
CA ALA A 53 2.98 2.25 -0.45
C ALA A 53 2.49 3.41 -1.34
N PHE A 54 1.25 3.36 -1.81
CA PHE A 54 0.66 4.44 -2.59
C PHE A 54 0.58 5.75 -1.78
N MET A 55 0.08 5.68 -0.54
CA MET A 55 0.01 6.84 0.35
C MET A 55 1.39 7.39 0.72
N PHE A 56 2.38 6.53 0.90
CA PHE A 56 3.78 6.93 1.15
C PHE A 56 4.30 7.84 0.03
N PHE A 57 4.18 7.41 -1.23
CA PHE A 57 4.67 8.20 -2.37
C PHE A 57 3.90 9.50 -2.58
N LEU A 58 2.58 9.48 -2.40
CA LEU A 58 1.76 10.68 -2.48
C LEU A 58 2.15 11.72 -1.43
N ALA A 59 2.27 11.29 -0.17
CA ALA A 59 2.67 12.15 0.93
C ALA A 59 4.10 12.68 0.72
N LEU A 60 5.02 11.85 0.22
CA LEU A 60 6.39 12.24 -0.09
C LEU A 60 6.48 13.29 -1.20
N ILE A 61 5.69 13.12 -2.26
CA ILE A 61 5.63 14.07 -3.38
C ILE A 61 4.92 15.34 -2.96
N SER A 62 3.85 15.24 -2.17
CA SER A 62 3.18 16.39 -1.56
C SER A 62 4.14 17.20 -0.70
N TYR A 63 4.95 16.54 0.13
CA TYR A 63 6.00 17.21 0.91
C TYR A 63 7.04 17.87 0.00
N SER A 64 7.49 17.19 -1.05
CA SER A 64 8.49 17.74 -1.98
C SER A 64 8.02 19.03 -2.66
N LYS A 65 6.71 19.15 -2.93
CA LYS A 65 6.10 20.34 -3.54
C LYS A 65 5.72 21.44 -2.55
N THR A 66 5.20 21.08 -1.39
CA THR A 66 4.60 22.04 -0.43
C THR A 66 5.53 22.40 0.73
N LYS A 67 6.51 21.55 1.04
CA LYS A 67 7.40 21.62 2.22
C LYS A 67 6.65 21.65 3.56
N ILE A 68 5.38 21.24 3.59
CA ILE A 68 4.59 21.15 4.83
C ILE A 68 5.06 19.94 5.64
N THR A 69 5.61 20.18 6.83
CA THR A 69 6.17 19.12 7.70
C THR A 69 5.18 17.99 8.01
N ARG A 70 3.88 18.30 8.10
CA ARG A 70 2.83 17.28 8.32
C ARG A 70 2.82 16.21 7.22
N MET A 71 3.10 16.58 5.97
CA MET A 71 3.16 15.62 4.84
C MET A 71 4.37 14.69 4.93
N LEU A 72 5.49 15.17 5.50
CA LEU A 72 6.66 14.32 5.76
C LEU A 72 6.35 13.28 6.83
N PHE A 73 5.67 13.67 7.91
CA PHE A 73 5.24 12.73 8.95
C PHE A 73 4.24 11.69 8.41
N SER A 74 3.27 12.12 7.59
CA SER A 74 2.37 11.19 6.92
C SER A 74 3.12 10.21 6.01
N SER A 75 4.10 10.69 5.25
CA SER A 75 4.96 9.82 4.43
C SER A 75 5.69 8.80 5.31
N ALA A 76 6.39 9.23 6.37
CA ALA A 76 7.08 8.32 7.27
C ALA A 76 6.15 7.25 7.87
N ALA A 77 4.94 7.65 8.30
CA ALA A 77 3.94 6.72 8.84
C ALA A 77 3.52 5.65 7.82
N PHE A 78 3.18 6.04 6.59
CA PHE A 78 2.81 5.09 5.54
C PHE A 78 4.00 4.24 5.06
N GLY A 79 5.21 4.79 5.09
CA GLY A 79 6.43 4.04 4.78
C GLY A 79 6.68 2.93 5.79
N ILE A 80 6.59 3.23 7.10
CA ILE A 80 6.71 2.22 8.15
C ILE A 80 5.61 1.18 8.03
N LEU A 81 4.38 1.59 7.71
CA LEU A 81 3.28 0.65 7.49
C LEU A 81 3.55 -0.30 6.32
N ALA A 82 4.04 0.21 5.18
CA ALA A 82 4.42 -0.63 4.04
C ALA A 82 5.57 -1.60 4.39
N CYS A 83 6.57 -1.15 5.16
CA CYS A 83 7.63 -2.02 5.67
C CYS A 83 7.07 -3.12 6.60
N GLY A 84 6.12 -2.78 7.48
CA GLY A 84 5.48 -3.75 8.38
C GLY A 84 4.71 -4.83 7.62
N GLN A 85 3.89 -4.44 6.65
CA GLN A 85 3.11 -5.38 5.84
C GLN A 85 4.01 -6.27 4.96
N SER A 86 5.04 -5.70 4.34
CA SER A 86 6.01 -6.49 3.55
C SER A 86 6.84 -7.45 4.41
N ALA A 87 7.28 -7.03 5.60
CA ALA A 87 7.97 -7.91 6.55
C ALA A 87 7.05 -9.05 7.02
N TYR A 88 5.78 -8.76 7.32
CA TYR A 88 4.81 -9.80 7.68
C TYR A 88 4.68 -10.85 6.59
N MET A 89 4.43 -10.43 5.36
CA MET A 89 4.33 -11.32 4.21
C MET A 89 5.61 -12.14 3.99
N TYR A 90 6.79 -11.53 4.18
CA TYR A 90 8.06 -12.25 4.08
C TYR A 90 8.18 -13.37 5.12
N THR A 91 7.74 -13.16 6.36
CA THR A 91 7.76 -14.21 7.40
C THR A 91 6.77 -15.35 7.15
N LYS A 92 5.77 -15.12 6.30
CA LYS A 92 4.71 -16.09 5.96
C LYS A 92 4.97 -16.84 4.65
N ILE A 93 6.08 -16.57 3.95
CA ILE A 93 6.41 -17.24 2.68
C ILE A 93 6.58 -18.76 2.83
N ASP A 94 7.16 -19.23 3.94
CA ASP A 94 7.46 -20.65 4.16
C ASP A 94 6.47 -21.34 5.13
N ASN A 95 5.63 -20.56 5.82
CA ASN A 95 4.74 -21.05 6.87
C ASN A 95 3.32 -21.31 6.34
N HIS A 96 2.95 -22.59 6.24
CA HIS A 96 1.66 -23.05 5.68
C HIS A 96 0.66 -23.50 6.75
N SER A 97 0.78 -23.00 7.98
CA SER A 97 -0.09 -23.39 9.10
C SER A 97 -1.47 -22.71 8.99
N PRO A 98 -2.58 -23.39 9.36
CA PRO A 98 -3.92 -22.78 9.41
C PRO A 98 -3.92 -21.56 10.34
N GLU A 99 -4.25 -20.39 9.79
CA GLU A 99 -4.23 -19.11 10.50
C GLU A 99 -5.63 -18.75 11.01
N ASN A 100 -5.70 -18.25 12.23
CA ASN A 100 -6.95 -17.80 12.82
C ASN A 100 -7.20 -16.33 12.48
N MET A 101 -8.23 -16.06 11.66
CA MET A 101 -8.63 -14.70 11.26
C MET A 101 -9.10 -13.81 12.42
N PHE A 102 -9.38 -14.38 13.59
CA PHE A 102 -9.72 -13.64 14.81
C PHE A 102 -8.54 -13.49 15.78
N SER A 103 -7.32 -13.83 15.33
CA SER A 103 -6.10 -13.52 16.07
C SER A 103 -5.95 -12.01 16.23
N GLY A 104 -5.34 -11.58 17.34
CA GLY A 104 -5.10 -10.16 17.60
C GLY A 104 -4.27 -9.46 16.51
N GLY A 105 -3.37 -10.20 15.84
CA GLY A 105 -2.61 -9.70 14.69
C GLY A 105 -3.52 -9.33 13.52
N GLU A 106 -4.36 -10.27 13.10
CA GLU A 106 -5.31 -10.09 12.00
C GLU A 106 -6.29 -8.94 12.22
N ILE A 107 -6.81 -8.82 13.44
CA ILE A 107 -7.71 -7.73 13.81
C ILE A 107 -7.00 -6.38 13.72
N LEU A 108 -5.73 -6.31 14.14
CA LEU A 108 -4.91 -5.12 14.03
C LEU A 108 -4.67 -4.77 12.56
N ASP A 109 -4.34 -5.74 11.71
CA ASP A 109 -4.07 -5.52 10.29
C ASP A 109 -5.32 -5.05 9.54
N ILE A 110 -6.48 -5.65 9.81
CA ILE A 110 -7.78 -5.18 9.27
C ILE A 110 -8.09 -3.76 9.76
N SER A 111 -7.82 -3.46 11.03
CA SER A 111 -8.06 -2.12 11.59
C SER A 111 -7.19 -1.06 10.91
N ILE A 112 -5.91 -1.40 10.66
CA ILE A 112 -4.98 -0.51 9.96
C ILE A 112 -5.36 -0.36 8.49
N LEU A 113 -5.83 -1.43 7.84
CA LEU A 113 -6.37 -1.37 6.48
C LEU A 113 -7.53 -0.37 6.38
N ILE A 114 -8.51 -0.49 7.29
CA ILE A 114 -9.67 0.41 7.36
C ILE A 114 -9.22 1.86 7.62
N MET A 115 -8.32 2.07 8.59
CA MET A 115 -7.77 3.40 8.88
C MET A 115 -7.10 4.01 7.63
N THR A 116 -6.29 3.23 6.92
CA THR A 116 -5.58 3.69 5.72
C THR A 116 -6.55 4.00 4.58
N ALA A 117 -7.60 3.19 4.42
CA ALA A 117 -8.66 3.44 3.44
C ALA A 117 -9.44 4.72 3.76
N LEU A 118 -9.83 4.92 5.03
CA LEU A 118 -10.49 6.15 5.48
C LEU A 118 -9.59 7.38 5.28
N PHE A 119 -8.29 7.26 5.55
CA PHE A 119 -7.33 8.32 5.28
C PHE A 119 -7.25 8.64 3.79
N ALA A 120 -7.14 7.62 2.94
CA ALA A 120 -7.11 7.78 1.49
C ALA A 120 -8.38 8.47 0.97
N ILE A 121 -9.55 8.06 1.46
CA ILE A 121 -10.83 8.72 1.18
C ILE A 121 -10.76 10.17 1.63
N GLY A 122 -10.34 10.46 2.87
CA GLY A 122 -10.24 11.84 3.36
C GLY A 122 -9.31 12.75 2.54
N VAL A 123 -8.25 12.19 1.95
CA VAL A 123 -7.32 12.92 1.07
C VAL A 123 -7.88 13.15 -0.33
N PHE A 124 -8.59 12.16 -0.89
CA PHE A 124 -9.07 12.20 -2.28
C PHE A 124 -10.52 12.62 -2.45
N TYR A 125 -11.31 12.61 -1.39
CA TYR A 125 -12.71 12.99 -1.43
C TYR A 125 -12.81 14.48 -1.72
N LYS A 126 -13.20 14.77 -2.96
CA LYS A 126 -13.40 16.12 -3.47
C LYS A 126 -14.66 16.72 -2.84
N ARG A 127 -14.57 17.95 -2.34
CA ARG A 127 -15.72 18.80 -2.08
C ARG A 127 -16.03 19.65 -3.30
#